data_AF-A0A5C6BY93-F1
#
_entry.id   AF-A0A5C6BY93-F1
#
_cell.length_a   1.000
_cell.length_b   1.000
_cell.length_c   1.000
_cell.angle_alpha   90.00
_cell.angle_beta   90.00
_cell.angle_gamma   90.00
#
_symmetry.space_group_name_H-M   'P 1'
#
loop_
_entity.id
_entity.type
_entity.pdbx_description
1 polymer ?
#
loop_
_entity_poly.entity_id
_entity_poly.type
_entity_poly.pdbx_seq_one_letter_code
_entity_poly.pdbx_strand_id
1 'polypeptide(L)'
;MSIPAIAASDSGALLGSLAASDAANAIDKVINKASELVRSAQGAMSETVEEETAHMRRRLFRTLDHPDRCIIAIDCETVDVDRIHETSDLFLNDPVFREHHNLVLAVPEHQSFADSPSFDCVQTIKQRAFESGVDGKVSWLLIQQREPELTALKNLVEQQGGKWYTG
;
A
#
# COMPACT_ATOMS: atom_id res chain seq x y z
N MET A 1 75.49 11.93 49.45
CA MET A 1 76.01 10.65 48.91
C MET A 1 74.98 9.60 49.34
N SER A 2 74.24 8.89 48.49
CA SER A 2 74.42 8.54 47.08
C SER A 2 73.06 8.21 46.45
N ILE A 3 72.90 8.52 45.17
CA ILE A 3 71.79 8.10 44.31
C ILE A 3 72.20 6.77 43.65
N PRO A 4 71.28 5.80 43.49
CA PRO A 4 71.40 4.82 42.42
C PRO A 4 70.36 5.12 41.33
N ALA A 5 70.88 5.37 40.12
CA ALA A 5 70.14 5.40 38.88
C ALA A 5 70.02 3.96 38.34
N ILE A 6 68.84 3.51 37.93
CA ILE A 6 68.69 2.32 37.08
C ILE A 6 67.54 2.50 36.07
N ALA A 7 67.96 2.44 34.80
CA ALA A 7 67.32 1.94 33.58
C ALA A 7 65.93 2.42 33.14
N ALA A 8 65.96 3.08 31.98
CA ALA A 8 64.88 3.09 31.01
C ALA A 8 64.44 1.66 30.67
N SER A 9 63.12 1.43 30.66
CA SER A 9 62.52 0.30 29.95
C SER A 9 61.51 0.88 28.97
N ASP A 10 62.02 1.10 27.76
CA ASP A 10 61.25 1.40 26.58
C ASP A 10 60.58 0.09 26.14
N SER A 11 59.35 -0.14 26.62
CA SER A 11 58.55 -1.29 26.23
C SER A 11 57.49 -0.83 25.24
N GLY A 12 57.76 -1.10 23.97
CA GLY A 12 56.98 -0.68 22.81
C GLY A 12 55.48 -0.93 22.95
N ALA A 13 54.71 0.14 22.86
CA ALA A 13 53.30 0.10 22.52
C ALA A 13 53.16 -0.18 21.00
N LEU A 14 53.26 -1.44 20.60
CA LEU A 14 52.97 -1.88 19.22
C LEU A 14 52.02 -3.08 19.21
N LEU A 15 50.87 -2.98 19.88
CA LEU A 15 49.81 -4.00 19.82
C LEU A 15 48.39 -3.40 19.73
N GLY A 16 48.22 -2.23 19.10
CA GLY A 16 46.92 -1.56 19.02
C GLY A 16 46.26 -1.43 17.65
N SER A 17 46.99 -1.58 16.54
CA SER A 17 46.53 -1.04 15.24
C SER A 17 46.02 -2.07 14.23
N LEU A 18 46.51 -3.31 14.25
CA LEU A 18 46.14 -4.31 13.23
C LEU A 18 44.75 -4.91 13.46
N ALA A 19 44.40 -5.24 14.70
CA ALA A 19 43.10 -5.81 15.05
C ALA A 19 41.93 -4.82 14.85
N ALA A 20 42.17 -3.52 15.06
CA ALA A 20 41.17 -2.48 14.86
C ALA A 20 40.86 -2.23 13.37
N SER A 21 41.89 -2.32 12.50
CA SER A 21 41.74 -2.14 11.05
C SER A 21 41.00 -3.32 10.40
N ASP A 22 41.27 -4.55 10.84
CA ASP A 22 40.59 -5.74 10.32
C ASP A 22 39.13 -5.81 10.80
N ALA A 23 38.86 -5.37 12.04
CA ALA A 23 37.50 -5.25 12.55
C ALA A 23 36.71 -4.16 11.79
N ALA A 24 37.30 -3.01 11.50
CA ALA A 24 36.66 -1.95 10.72
C ALA A 24 36.34 -2.40 9.29
N ASN A 25 37.28 -3.08 8.61
CA ASN A 25 37.05 -3.65 7.28
C ASN A 25 35.98 -4.76 7.27
N ALA A 26 35.89 -5.56 8.35
CA ALA A 26 34.86 -6.57 8.50
C ALA A 26 33.47 -5.94 8.68
N ILE A 27 33.38 -4.86 9.48
CA ILE A 27 32.13 -4.11 9.70
C ILE A 27 31.66 -3.45 8.39
N ASP A 28 32.55 -2.79 7.64
CA ASP A 28 32.18 -2.18 6.35
C ASP A 28 31.68 -3.22 5.33
N LYS A 29 32.28 -4.41 5.29
CA LYS A 29 31.78 -5.51 4.46
C LYS A 29 30.39 -5.98 4.87
N VAL A 30 30.10 -6.04 6.17
CA VAL A 30 28.77 -6.41 6.69
C VAL A 30 27.74 -5.33 6.35
N ILE A 31 28.09 -4.05 6.52
CA ILE A 31 27.20 -2.92 6.19
C ILE A 31 26.88 -2.89 4.70
N ASN A 32 27.88 -3.09 3.83
CA ASN A 32 27.67 -3.12 2.38
C ASN A 32 26.78 -4.31 1.98
N LYS A 33 27.02 -5.50 2.55
CA LYS A 33 26.19 -6.69 2.29
C LYS A 33 24.76 -6.54 2.80
N ALA A 34 24.57 -5.93 3.97
CA ALA A 34 23.24 -5.60 4.49
C ALA A 34 22.52 -4.60 3.59
N SER A 35 23.23 -3.59 3.07
CA SER A 35 22.68 -2.59 2.15
C SER A 35 22.25 -3.20 0.81
N GLU A 36 23.03 -4.15 0.27
CA GLU A 36 22.68 -4.90 -0.94
C GLU A 36 21.45 -5.78 -0.71
N LEU A 37 21.35 -6.47 0.43
CA LEU A 37 20.18 -7.27 0.81
C LEU A 37 18.93 -6.41 0.92
N VAL A 38 19.01 -5.26 1.59
CA VAL A 38 17.89 -4.31 1.69
C VAL A 38 17.45 -3.81 0.32
N ARG A 39 18.40 -3.44 -0.56
CA ARG A 39 18.08 -2.97 -1.91
C ARG A 39 17.44 -4.08 -2.76
N SER A 40 17.93 -5.30 -2.67
CA SER A 40 17.36 -6.45 -3.37
C SER A 40 15.96 -6.77 -2.88
N ALA A 41 15.72 -6.70 -1.57
CA ALA A 41 14.40 -6.91 -0.98
C ALA A 41 13.43 -5.80 -1.40
N GLN A 42 13.87 -4.54 -1.39
CA GLN A 42 13.08 -3.40 -1.87
C GLN A 42 12.72 -3.52 -3.36
N GLY A 43 13.66 -3.97 -4.19
CA GLY A 43 13.41 -4.23 -5.62
C GLY A 43 12.35 -5.31 -5.82
N ALA A 44 12.50 -6.46 -5.15
CA ALA A 44 11.53 -7.55 -5.23
C ALA A 44 10.14 -7.14 -4.72
N MET A 45 10.07 -6.38 -3.61
CA MET A 45 8.81 -5.86 -3.08
C MET A 45 8.13 -4.85 -4.04
N SER A 46 8.92 -4.05 -4.76
CA SER A 46 8.38 -3.12 -5.76
C SER A 46 7.78 -3.86 -6.95
N GLU A 47 8.44 -4.92 -7.43
CA GLU A 47 7.92 -5.76 -8.52
C GLU A 47 6.62 -6.46 -8.12
N THR A 48 6.52 -6.99 -6.89
CA THR A 48 5.28 -7.62 -6.41
C THR A 48 4.13 -6.63 -6.29
N VAL A 49 4.38 -5.42 -5.79
CA VAL A 49 3.35 -4.38 -5.66
C VAL A 49 2.86 -3.91 -7.03
N GLU A 50 3.75 -3.80 -8.02
CA GLU A 50 3.38 -3.44 -9.39
C GLU A 50 2.55 -4.56 -10.04
N GLU A 51 2.92 -5.82 -9.85
CA GLU A 51 2.16 -6.97 -10.35
C GLU A 51 0.76 -7.05 -9.71
N GLU A 52 0.65 -6.84 -8.39
CA GLU A 52 -0.61 -6.80 -7.67
C GLU A 52 -1.50 -5.63 -8.16
N THR A 53 -0.91 -4.46 -8.38
CA THR A 53 -1.61 -3.29 -8.93
C THR A 53 -2.10 -3.56 -10.35
N ALA A 54 -1.28 -4.19 -11.19
CA ALA A 54 -1.66 -4.60 -12.55
C ALA A 54 -2.74 -5.69 -12.54
N HIS A 55 -2.70 -6.61 -11.58
CA HIS A 55 -3.77 -7.58 -11.36
C HIS A 55 -5.08 -6.89 -10.95
N MET A 56 -5.03 -5.94 -10.01
CA MET A 56 -6.19 -5.16 -9.58
C MET A 56 -6.83 -4.38 -10.74
N ARG A 57 -5.99 -3.73 -11.54
CA ARG A 57 -6.40 -3.04 -12.77
C ARG A 57 -7.16 -3.98 -13.71
N ARG A 58 -6.63 -5.18 -13.97
CA ARG A 58 -7.27 -6.18 -14.84
C ARG A 58 -8.63 -6.63 -14.32
N ARG A 59 -8.84 -6.67 -13.00
CA ARG A 59 -10.12 -7.03 -12.39
C ARG A 59 -11.17 -5.93 -12.59
N LEU A 60 -10.81 -4.68 -12.30
CA LEU A 60 -11.71 -3.53 -12.43
C LEU A 60 -12.01 -3.16 -13.88
N PHE A 61 -11.05 -3.31 -14.78
CA PHE A 61 -11.19 -2.86 -16.17
C PHE A 61 -12.15 -3.74 -16.99
N ARG A 62 -12.58 -4.88 -16.43
CA ARG A 62 -13.61 -5.73 -17.04
C ARG A 62 -15.04 -5.29 -16.72
N THR A 63 -15.21 -4.49 -15.67
CA THR A 63 -16.52 -4.07 -15.15
C THR A 63 -16.82 -2.60 -15.42
N LEU A 64 -15.82 -1.81 -15.80
CA LEU A 64 -15.94 -0.38 -16.05
C LEU A 64 -15.91 -0.06 -17.56
N ASP A 65 -16.83 0.77 -18.02
CA ASP A 65 -16.93 1.25 -19.41
C ASP A 65 -15.76 2.15 -19.79
N HIS A 66 -15.28 2.96 -18.84
CA HIS A 66 -14.21 3.95 -19.02
C HIS A 66 -13.15 3.79 -17.92
N PRO A 67 -12.34 2.72 -17.99
CA PRO A 67 -11.45 2.35 -16.90
C PRO A 67 -10.24 3.29 -16.72
N ASP A 68 -10.04 4.20 -17.67
CA ASP A 68 -9.03 5.26 -17.66
C ASP A 68 -9.40 6.46 -16.78
N ARG A 69 -10.67 6.59 -16.36
CA ARG A 69 -11.13 7.66 -15.46
C ARG A 69 -10.63 7.45 -14.03
N CYS A 70 -10.50 8.55 -13.30
CA CYS A 70 -10.09 8.56 -11.90
C CYS A 70 -11.00 7.67 -11.05
N ILE A 71 -10.44 6.85 -10.17
CA ILE A 71 -11.23 5.99 -9.28
C ILE A 71 -11.55 6.71 -7.97
N ILE A 72 -12.80 6.66 -7.56
CA ILE A 72 -13.24 6.89 -6.19
C ILE A 72 -13.49 5.53 -5.59
N ALA A 73 -12.66 5.09 -4.65
CA ALA A 73 -12.80 3.79 -4.03
C ALA A 73 -13.09 3.92 -2.53
N ILE A 74 -14.00 3.07 -2.07
CA ILE A 74 -14.50 3.04 -0.69
C ILE A 74 -14.23 1.65 -0.13
N ASP A 75 -13.47 1.55 0.97
CA ASP A 75 -13.41 0.33 1.78
C ASP A 75 -14.70 0.20 2.60
N CYS A 76 -15.63 -0.61 2.10
CA CYS A 76 -16.95 -0.72 2.69
C CYS A 76 -16.94 -1.35 4.09
N GLU A 77 -15.85 -2.01 4.50
CA GLU A 77 -15.73 -2.57 5.85
C GLU A 77 -15.42 -1.51 6.91
N THR A 78 -14.61 -0.51 6.58
CA THR A 78 -14.08 0.46 7.56
C THR A 78 -14.80 1.79 7.53
N VAL A 79 -15.36 2.17 6.39
CA VAL A 79 -16.10 3.43 6.26
C VAL A 79 -17.50 3.27 6.84
N ASP A 80 -17.95 4.28 7.60
CA ASP A 80 -19.29 4.31 8.15
C ASP A 80 -20.36 4.42 7.06
N VAL A 81 -21.54 3.84 7.32
CA VAL A 81 -22.63 3.74 6.33
C VAL A 81 -23.09 5.11 5.83
N ASP A 82 -23.13 6.11 6.70
CA ASP A 82 -23.54 7.47 6.33
C ASP A 82 -22.56 8.08 5.32
N ARG A 83 -21.25 7.87 5.51
CA ARG A 83 -20.21 8.32 4.59
C ARG A 83 -20.18 7.54 3.29
N ILE A 84 -20.50 6.23 3.31
CA ILE A 84 -20.71 5.44 2.08
C ILE A 84 -21.87 6.06 1.28
N HIS A 85 -23.00 6.35 1.94
CA HIS A 85 -24.15 7.01 1.33
C HIS A 85 -23.79 8.36 0.73
N GLU A 86 -23.23 9.27 1.52
CA GLU A 86 -22.87 10.62 1.06
C GLU A 86 -21.97 10.58 -0.19
N THR A 87 -20.95 9.73 -0.18
CA THR A 87 -19.98 9.63 -1.29
C THR A 87 -20.64 9.02 -2.53
N SER A 88 -21.43 7.96 -2.34
CA SER A 88 -22.14 7.31 -3.45
C SER A 88 -23.25 8.19 -4.03
N ASP A 89 -23.96 8.97 -3.21
CA ASP A 89 -24.99 9.90 -3.65
C ASP A 89 -24.40 11.08 -4.42
N LEU A 90 -23.28 11.63 -3.97
CA LEU A 90 -22.54 12.62 -4.74
C LEU A 90 -22.18 12.09 -6.12
N PHE A 91 -21.66 10.85 -6.19
CA PHE A 91 -21.38 10.22 -7.47
C PHE A 91 -22.65 10.02 -8.30
N LEU A 92 -23.67 9.35 -7.78
CA LEU A 92 -24.86 8.99 -8.56
C LEU A 92 -25.66 10.21 -9.03
N ASN A 93 -25.68 11.30 -8.26
CA ASN A 93 -26.51 12.48 -8.53
C ASN A 93 -25.78 13.60 -9.31
N ASP A 94 -24.45 13.56 -9.43
CA ASP A 94 -23.67 14.57 -10.16
C ASP A 94 -23.13 14.01 -11.50
N PRO A 95 -23.76 14.34 -12.64
CA PRO A 95 -23.30 13.88 -13.96
C PRO A 95 -21.89 14.35 -14.30
N VAL A 96 -21.53 15.59 -13.95
CA VAL A 96 -20.21 16.17 -14.26
C VAL A 96 -19.14 15.43 -13.48
N PHE A 97 -19.42 15.10 -12.23
CA PHE A 97 -18.51 14.29 -11.43
C PHE A 97 -18.34 12.88 -12.02
N ARG A 98 -19.43 12.23 -12.48
CA ARG A 98 -19.39 10.90 -13.16
C ARG A 98 -18.78 10.88 -14.54
N GLU A 99 -18.58 12.01 -15.18
CA GLU A 99 -17.87 12.08 -16.47
C GLU A 99 -16.37 11.90 -16.30
N HIS A 100 -15.85 12.21 -15.10
CA HIS A 100 -14.43 12.20 -14.81
C HIS A 100 -14.01 11.07 -13.85
N HIS A 101 -14.97 10.37 -13.25
CA HIS A 101 -14.71 9.37 -12.22
C HIS A 101 -15.44 8.04 -12.46
N ASN A 102 -14.88 6.98 -11.91
CA ASN A 102 -15.55 5.70 -11.63
C ASN A 102 -15.72 5.54 -10.12
N LEU A 103 -16.76 4.84 -9.69
CA LEU A 103 -16.96 4.46 -8.29
C LEU A 103 -16.60 2.98 -8.11
N VAL A 104 -15.80 2.67 -7.09
CA VAL A 104 -15.43 1.29 -6.73
C VAL A 104 -15.80 1.05 -5.27
N LEU A 105 -16.66 0.06 -5.04
CA LEU A 105 -17.02 -0.43 -3.72
C LEU A 105 -16.16 -1.65 -3.43
N ALA A 106 -15.20 -1.52 -2.50
CA ALA A 106 -14.38 -2.64 -2.04
C ALA A 106 -15.14 -3.40 -0.95
N VAL A 107 -15.66 -4.56 -1.33
CA VAL A 107 -16.61 -5.36 -0.55
C VAL A 107 -15.90 -6.59 0.00
N PRO A 108 -15.75 -6.75 1.32
CA PRO A 108 -15.19 -7.97 1.91
C PRO A 108 -16.03 -9.21 1.60
N GLU A 109 -15.38 -10.37 1.42
CA GLU A 109 -16.07 -11.63 1.09
C GLU A 109 -16.66 -12.36 2.33
N HIS A 110 -16.31 -11.97 3.56
CA HIS A 110 -16.71 -12.73 4.75
C HIS A 110 -18.18 -12.53 5.16
N GLN A 111 -18.78 -13.59 5.71
CA GLN A 111 -20.20 -13.64 6.08
C GLN A 111 -20.63 -12.52 7.04
N SER A 112 -19.77 -12.14 8.00
CA SER A 112 -20.10 -11.05 8.94
C SER A 112 -20.32 -9.71 8.25
N PHE A 113 -19.70 -9.48 7.09
CA PHE A 113 -19.98 -8.29 6.29
C PHE A 113 -21.31 -8.42 5.55
N ALA A 114 -21.59 -9.61 4.99
CA ALA A 114 -22.85 -9.87 4.29
C ALA A 114 -24.10 -9.68 5.17
N ASP A 115 -23.97 -9.88 6.48
CA ASP A 115 -25.03 -9.66 7.46
C ASP A 115 -25.06 -8.22 8.04
N SER A 116 -24.24 -7.31 7.51
CA SER A 116 -24.07 -5.94 8.03
C SER A 116 -24.93 -4.89 7.29
N PRO A 117 -25.28 -3.76 7.94
CA PRO A 117 -25.94 -2.64 7.28
C PRO A 117 -25.13 -2.03 6.12
N SER A 118 -23.79 -2.12 6.18
CA SER A 118 -22.92 -1.67 5.09
C SER A 118 -23.13 -2.48 3.82
N PHE A 119 -23.41 -3.78 3.93
CA PHE A 119 -23.73 -4.61 2.77
C PHE A 119 -25.09 -4.25 2.16
N ASP A 120 -26.11 -3.98 2.98
CA ASP A 120 -27.41 -3.48 2.49
C ASP A 120 -27.27 -2.15 1.74
N CYS A 121 -26.40 -1.26 2.25
CA CYS A 121 -26.06 0.00 1.58
C CYS A 121 -25.42 -0.26 0.20
N VAL A 122 -24.44 -1.17 0.11
CA VAL A 122 -23.80 -1.57 -1.16
C VAL A 122 -24.82 -2.13 -2.15
N GLN A 123 -25.75 -3.00 -1.71
CA GLN A 123 -26.81 -3.53 -2.57
C GLN A 123 -27.72 -2.40 -3.09
N THR A 124 -28.07 -1.44 -2.23
CA THR A 124 -28.89 -0.29 -2.61
C THR A 124 -28.20 0.58 -3.65
N ILE A 125 -26.90 0.85 -3.50
CA ILE A 125 -26.10 1.62 -4.46
C ILE A 125 -26.06 0.90 -5.81
N LYS A 126 -25.82 -0.41 -5.79
CA LYS A 126 -25.82 -1.26 -6.99
C LYS A 126 -27.15 -1.19 -7.74
N GLN A 127 -28.26 -1.35 -7.02
CA GLN A 127 -29.60 -1.28 -7.61
C GLN A 127 -29.85 0.09 -8.25
N ARG A 128 -29.50 1.18 -7.55
CA ARG A 128 -29.66 2.55 -8.07
C ARG A 128 -28.79 2.84 -9.29
N ALA A 129 -27.54 2.33 -9.31
CA ALA A 129 -26.65 2.47 -10.46
C ALA A 129 -27.23 1.79 -11.70
N PHE A 130 -27.79 0.59 -11.53
CA PHE A 130 -28.48 -0.15 -12.59
C PHE A 130 -29.73 0.59 -13.09
N GLU A 131 -30.61 1.02 -12.18
CA GLU A 131 -31.84 1.77 -12.54
C GLU A 131 -31.54 3.10 -13.25
N SER A 132 -30.40 3.71 -12.93
CA SER A 132 -29.95 4.96 -13.54
C SER A 132 -29.14 4.76 -14.84
N GLY A 133 -28.89 3.52 -15.26
CA GLY A 133 -28.10 3.19 -16.45
C GLY A 133 -26.63 3.62 -16.36
N VAL A 134 -26.05 3.60 -15.16
CA VAL A 134 -24.63 3.96 -14.91
C VAL A 134 -23.86 2.84 -14.22
N ASP A 135 -24.37 1.62 -14.28
CA ASP A 135 -23.73 0.41 -13.75
C ASP A 135 -22.33 0.19 -14.35
N GLY A 136 -22.11 0.52 -15.63
CA GLY A 136 -20.78 0.51 -16.25
C GLY A 136 -19.79 1.55 -15.69
N LYS A 137 -20.21 2.43 -14.77
CA LYS A 137 -19.33 3.37 -14.06
C LYS A 137 -19.12 3.01 -12.59
N VAL A 138 -19.76 1.93 -12.11
CA VAL A 138 -19.72 1.48 -10.72
C VAL A 138 -19.26 0.03 -10.66
N SER A 139 -18.12 -0.22 -10.03
CA SER A 139 -17.63 -1.58 -9.82
C SER A 139 -17.81 -2.02 -8.37
N TRP A 140 -18.39 -3.20 -8.18
CA TRP A 140 -18.32 -3.95 -6.92
C TRP A 140 -17.11 -4.88 -6.97
N LEU A 141 -16.12 -4.62 -6.14
CA LEU A 141 -14.90 -5.41 -6.09
C LEU A 141 -14.92 -6.28 -4.84
N LEU A 142 -15.10 -7.59 -5.00
CA LEU A 142 -14.99 -8.54 -3.89
C LEU A 142 -13.53 -8.65 -3.45
N ILE A 143 -13.26 -8.37 -2.18
CA ILE A 143 -11.92 -8.42 -1.58
C ILE A 143 -11.77 -9.75 -0.84
N GLN A 144 -10.86 -10.60 -1.34
CA GLN A 144 -10.60 -11.92 -0.74
C GLN A 144 -9.41 -11.86 0.21
N GLN A 145 -8.33 -11.23 -0.24
CA GLN A 145 -7.12 -11.00 0.54
C GLN A 145 -7.01 -9.53 0.91
N ARG A 146 -7.48 -9.19 2.12
CA ARG A 146 -7.65 -7.80 2.56
C ARG A 146 -6.41 -6.94 2.37
N GLU A 147 -5.29 -7.29 2.99
CA GLU A 147 -4.09 -6.46 2.94
C GLU A 147 -3.51 -6.23 1.53
N PRO A 148 -3.17 -7.26 0.74
CA PRO A 148 -2.57 -7.06 -0.58
C PRO A 148 -3.55 -6.42 -1.57
N GLU A 149 -4.83 -6.82 -1.56
CA GLU A 149 -5.80 -6.26 -2.50
C GLU A 149 -6.17 -4.82 -2.19
N LEU A 150 -6.37 -4.46 -0.92
CA LEU A 150 -6.64 -3.06 -0.56
C LEU A 150 -5.42 -2.18 -0.82
N THR A 151 -4.20 -2.68 -0.60
CA THR A 151 -2.97 -1.96 -0.94
C THR A 151 -2.86 -1.74 -2.45
N ALA A 152 -3.07 -2.78 -3.25
CA ALA A 152 -3.07 -2.68 -4.71
C ALA A 152 -4.16 -1.72 -5.23
N LEU A 153 -5.35 -1.77 -4.65
CA LEU A 153 -6.45 -0.86 -4.99
C LEU A 153 -6.10 0.59 -4.64
N LYS A 154 -5.58 0.83 -3.43
CA LYS A 154 -5.15 2.16 -3.00
C LYS A 154 -4.06 2.72 -3.93
N ASN A 155 -3.06 1.91 -4.26
CA ASN A 155 -2.00 2.33 -5.19
C ASN A 155 -2.55 2.67 -6.57
N LEU A 156 -3.49 1.87 -7.10
CA LEU A 156 -4.15 2.15 -8.37
C LEU A 156 -4.93 3.48 -8.33
N VAL A 157 -5.67 3.72 -7.24
CA VAL A 157 -6.42 4.96 -7.01
C VAL A 157 -5.48 6.15 -7.01
N GLU A 158 -4.37 6.08 -6.28
CA GLU A 158 -3.35 7.13 -6.20
C GLU A 158 -2.68 7.39 -7.55
N GLN A 159 -2.33 6.33 -8.31
CA GLN A 159 -1.75 6.45 -9.66
C GLN A 159 -2.68 7.16 -10.65
N GLN A 160 -3.99 7.05 -10.47
CA GLN A 160 -4.99 7.72 -11.29
C GLN A 160 -5.41 9.09 -10.76
N GLY A 161 -4.82 9.58 -9.66
CA GLY A 161 -5.23 10.85 -9.04
C GLY A 161 -6.64 10.81 -8.45
N GLY A 162 -7.10 9.61 -8.06
CA GLY A 162 -8.41 9.35 -7.49
C GLY A 162 -8.52 9.65 -6.00
N LYS A 163 -9.58 9.12 -5.36
CA LYS A 163 -9.84 9.27 -3.92
C LYS A 163 -10.03 7.92 -3.26
N TRP A 164 -9.35 7.72 -2.14
CA TRP A 164 -9.46 6.53 -1.31
C TRP A 164 -10.15 6.88 0.02
N TYR A 165 -11.24 6.19 0.33
CA TYR A 165 -11.98 6.34 1.59
C TYR A 165 -11.81 5.10 2.44
N THR A 166 -11.31 5.29 3.67
CA THR A 166 -11.09 4.25 4.69
C THR A 166 -11.30 4.87 6.07
N GLY A 167 -11.70 4.05 7.05
CA GLY A 167 -12.00 4.45 8.43
C GLY A 167 -10.77 4.68 9.31
#